data_AF-A0ABD3WUR6-F1
#
_entry.id   AF-A0ABD3WUR6-F1
#
_cell.length_a   1.000
_cell.length_b   1.000
_cell.length_c   1.000
_cell.angle_alpha   90.00
_cell.angle_beta   90.00
_cell.angle_gamma   90.00
#
_symmetry.space_group_name_H-M   'P 1'
#
loop_
_entity.id
_entity.type
_entity.pdbx_description
1 polymer ?
#
loop_
_entity_poly.entity_id
_entity_poly.type
_entity_poly.pdbx_seq_one_letter_code
_entity_poly.pdbx_strand_id
1 'polypeptide(L)'
;MAFTRLIVCLLGVLLPHHVTTGLNLRPIIGVLAQETGSSTYGDTYIPASYIKYIESAGAQVVPIRVKEPEEYYEKLFNSINGVLFPGGAVDIVTSEYAKAGKLLFLMAVQAHDKGDYFPVWGTCLGFQLLTAITAGQDLLTKFDSINVNWPLNFTQDAQKSHLLGGLPRDIHQYLTKENVTENFHMYGMSPETFNGNPALPKFYTVLSTNLDRNGKVFISTMEAKKYPIFGTQWHPEKNLFNWNPEYDINHDAHAVRVSQYFASFLVSEARKSNHTFPSLKDEANAVIANYQPVYSNDGSFNQIYYFNYTRIGLKSLFP
;
A
#
# COMPACT_ATOMS: atom_id res chain seq x y z
N MET A 1 23.39 46.59 59.84
CA MET A 1 22.43 45.96 58.90
C MET A 1 22.95 46.17 57.49
N ALA A 2 23.55 45.15 56.88
CA ALA A 2 23.92 45.14 55.47
C ALA A 2 23.47 43.79 54.91
N PHE A 3 22.48 43.80 54.03
CA PHE A 3 21.93 42.59 53.41
C PHE A 3 22.68 42.30 52.12
N THR A 4 23.42 41.20 52.10
CA THR A 4 24.03 40.62 50.90
C THR A 4 22.95 39.84 50.14
N ARG A 5 22.61 40.25 48.91
CA ARG A 5 21.70 39.50 48.03
C ARG A 5 22.46 38.38 47.34
N LEU A 6 22.08 37.15 47.60
CA LEU A 6 22.53 35.95 46.89
C LEU A 6 21.72 35.83 45.58
N ILE A 7 22.38 35.90 44.43
CA ILE A 7 21.79 35.58 43.13
C ILE A 7 21.95 34.08 42.91
N VAL A 8 20.85 33.34 42.85
CA VAL A 8 20.83 31.92 42.47
C VAL A 8 20.59 31.86 40.95
N CYS A 9 21.63 31.52 40.20
CA CYS A 9 21.50 31.11 38.80
C CYS A 9 20.91 29.70 38.73
N LEU A 10 19.64 29.58 38.35
CA LEU A 10 19.07 28.31 37.89
C LEU A 10 19.53 28.05 36.45
N LEU A 11 20.57 27.22 36.30
CA LEU A 11 20.88 26.57 35.03
C LEU A 11 19.80 25.53 34.75
N GLY A 12 18.86 25.87 33.87
CA GLY A 12 17.91 24.92 33.31
C GLY A 12 18.64 23.91 32.46
N VAL A 13 18.84 22.69 32.99
CA VAL A 13 19.26 21.54 32.19
C VAL A 13 18.05 21.15 31.33
N LEU A 14 18.10 21.51 30.04
CA LEU A 14 17.23 20.92 29.03
C LEU A 14 17.58 19.43 28.93
N LEU A 15 16.83 18.60 29.64
CA LEU A 15 16.87 17.17 29.43
C LEU A 15 16.37 16.89 28.00
N PRO A 16 17.10 16.11 27.19
CA PRO A 16 16.60 15.69 25.89
C PRO A 16 15.29 14.96 26.12
N HIS A 17 14.23 15.36 25.41
CA HIS A 17 13.03 14.56 25.30
C HIS A 17 13.45 13.23 24.66
N HIS A 18 13.61 12.21 25.49
CA HIS A 18 13.56 10.84 25.00
C HIS A 18 12.15 10.63 24.45
N VAL A 19 12.01 10.73 23.12
CA VAL A 19 10.88 10.12 22.43
C VAL A 19 11.04 8.63 22.67
N THR A 20 10.32 8.09 23.65
CA THR A 20 10.07 6.66 23.71
C THR A 20 9.31 6.33 22.42
N THR A 21 10.00 5.73 21.45
CA THR A 21 9.44 5.24 20.19
C THR A 21 8.52 4.06 20.49
N GLY A 22 7.33 4.35 20.99
CA GLY A 22 6.27 3.36 21.16
C GLY A 22 5.64 3.05 19.80
N LEU A 23 5.24 1.80 19.60
CA LEU A 23 4.41 1.44 18.44
C LEU A 23 3.03 2.07 18.57
N ASN A 24 2.50 2.63 17.48
CA ASN A 24 1.10 3.01 17.38
C ASN A 24 0.22 1.74 17.30
N LEU A 25 -0.53 1.45 18.36
CA LEU A 25 -1.37 0.25 18.45
C LEU A 25 -2.77 0.42 17.82
N ARG A 26 -3.06 1.59 17.25
CA ARG A 26 -4.29 1.88 16.50
C ARG A 26 -3.94 2.45 15.10
N PRO A 27 -3.19 1.70 14.27
CA PRO A 27 -2.77 2.20 12.97
C PRO A 27 -3.99 2.37 12.04
N ILE A 28 -3.96 3.45 11.26
CA ILE A 28 -4.94 3.77 10.23
C ILE A 28 -4.22 3.77 8.88
N ILE A 29 -4.66 2.95 7.94
CA ILE A 29 -4.04 2.86 6.61
C ILE A 29 -4.99 3.46 5.58
N GLY A 30 -4.47 4.34 4.74
CA GLY A 30 -5.23 4.87 3.60
C GLY A 30 -5.25 3.88 2.43
N VAL A 31 -6.39 3.74 1.75
CA VAL A 31 -6.49 2.95 0.50
C VAL A 31 -6.89 3.88 -0.63
N LEU A 32 -6.09 3.90 -1.69
CA LEU A 32 -6.29 4.81 -2.82
C LEU A 32 -7.45 4.36 -3.71
N ALA A 33 -8.43 5.25 -3.89
CA ALA A 33 -9.52 5.06 -4.86
C ALA A 33 -9.00 5.22 -6.29
N GLN A 34 -9.72 4.64 -7.25
CA GLN A 34 -9.41 4.76 -8.68
C GLN A 34 -10.70 5.04 -9.47
N GLU A 35 -10.57 5.61 -10.66
CA GLU A 35 -11.69 5.98 -11.50
C GLU A 35 -12.52 4.75 -11.92
N THR A 36 -13.85 4.89 -11.94
CA THR A 36 -14.74 3.82 -12.42
C THR A 36 -14.85 3.75 -13.94
N GLY A 37 -14.42 4.80 -14.65
CA GLY A 37 -14.63 4.98 -16.09
C GLY A 37 -16.07 5.38 -16.42
N SER A 38 -17.04 4.50 -16.16
CA SER A 38 -18.45 4.71 -16.54
C SER A 38 -19.47 4.05 -15.60
N SER A 39 -19.25 4.14 -14.28
CA SER A 39 -20.22 3.64 -13.29
C SER A 39 -21.31 4.67 -12.96
N THR A 40 -22.53 4.18 -12.70
CA THR A 40 -23.64 5.00 -12.17
C THR A 40 -23.60 5.15 -10.64
N TYR A 41 -22.81 4.35 -9.94
CA TYR A 41 -22.72 4.36 -8.47
C TYR A 41 -21.76 5.42 -7.93
N GLY A 42 -20.75 5.81 -8.72
CA GLY A 42 -19.81 6.86 -8.35
C GLY A 42 -18.67 7.04 -9.34
N ASP A 43 -18.02 8.20 -9.26
CA ASP A 43 -16.90 8.57 -10.13
C ASP A 43 -15.65 7.71 -9.91
N THR A 44 -15.45 7.22 -8.69
CA THR A 44 -14.28 6.44 -8.26
C THR A 44 -14.69 5.30 -7.34
N TYR A 45 -13.81 4.32 -7.15
CA TYR A 45 -14.10 3.14 -6.33
C TYR A 45 -12.88 2.56 -5.62
N ILE A 46 -13.16 1.76 -4.58
CA ILE A 46 -12.22 0.87 -3.91
C ILE A 46 -12.87 -0.51 -3.75
N PRO A 47 -12.26 -1.61 -4.23
CA PRO A 47 -12.74 -2.96 -3.93
C PRO A 47 -12.69 -3.24 -2.43
N ALA A 48 -13.78 -3.80 -1.89
CA ALA A 48 -13.88 -4.08 -0.46
C ALA A 48 -12.88 -5.14 0.03
N SER A 49 -12.32 -5.96 -0.87
CA SER A 49 -11.28 -6.94 -0.55
C SER A 49 -10.04 -6.29 0.08
N TYR A 50 -9.62 -5.11 -0.42
CA TYR A 50 -8.48 -4.38 0.16
C TYR A 50 -8.77 -3.82 1.55
N ILE A 51 -10.01 -3.37 1.77
CA ILE A 51 -10.46 -2.89 3.08
C ILE A 51 -10.41 -4.03 4.10
N LYS A 52 -11.07 -5.15 3.77
CA LYS A 52 -11.13 -6.36 4.63
C LYS A 52 -9.73 -6.94 4.88
N TYR A 53 -8.86 -6.90 3.88
CA TYR A 53 -7.47 -7.34 3.99
C TYR A 53 -6.71 -6.59 5.08
N ILE A 54 -6.79 -5.26 5.09
CA ILE A 54 -6.14 -4.44 6.11
C ILE A 54 -6.80 -4.65 7.48
N GLU A 55 -8.14 -4.62 7.54
CA GLU A 55 -8.88 -4.79 8.80
C GLU A 55 -8.62 -6.15 9.46
N SER A 56 -8.43 -7.21 8.66
CA SER A 56 -8.12 -8.55 9.17
C SER A 56 -6.80 -8.63 9.96
N ALA A 57 -5.89 -7.67 9.76
CA ALA A 57 -4.61 -7.57 10.45
C ALA A 57 -4.60 -6.55 11.60
N GLY A 58 -5.77 -5.97 11.93
CA GLY A 58 -5.95 -5.09 13.08
C GLY A 58 -5.53 -3.64 12.82
N ALA A 59 -5.93 -3.09 11.67
CA ALA A 59 -5.83 -1.67 11.35
C ALA A 59 -7.19 -1.11 10.92
N GLN A 60 -7.42 0.19 11.17
CA GLN A 60 -8.54 0.92 10.59
C GLN A 60 -8.19 1.36 9.17
N VAL A 61 -9.21 1.62 8.35
CA VAL A 61 -9.01 2.08 6.96
C VAL A 61 -9.69 3.41 6.71
N VAL A 62 -9.00 4.27 5.95
CA VAL A 62 -9.56 5.52 5.39
C VAL A 62 -9.50 5.45 3.87
N PRO A 63 -10.59 5.73 3.14
CA PRO A 63 -10.52 5.86 1.69
C PRO A 63 -9.79 7.15 1.32
N ILE A 64 -8.77 7.05 0.46
CA ILE A 64 -8.11 8.21 -0.14
C ILE A 64 -8.78 8.48 -1.48
N ARG A 65 -9.47 9.62 -1.57
CA ARG A 65 -10.11 10.05 -2.82
C ARG A 65 -9.06 10.58 -3.80
N VAL A 66 -9.39 10.52 -5.09
CA VAL A 66 -8.56 11.10 -6.15
C VAL A 66 -9.18 12.39 -6.68
N LYS A 67 -8.40 13.18 -7.42
CA LYS A 67 -8.80 14.49 -7.94
C LYS A 67 -9.14 15.52 -6.85
N GLU A 68 -8.60 15.34 -5.66
CA GLU A 68 -8.66 16.32 -4.56
C GLU A 68 -7.49 17.34 -4.66
N PRO A 69 -7.57 18.51 -4.01
CA PRO A 69 -6.45 19.47 -3.95
C PRO A 69 -5.28 18.94 -3.12
N GLU A 70 -4.07 19.47 -3.32
CA GLU A 70 -2.85 19.04 -2.60
C GLU A 70 -3.00 19.09 -1.07
N GLU A 71 -3.66 20.13 -0.54
CA GLU A 71 -3.95 20.29 0.90
C GLU A 71 -4.71 19.09 1.49
N TYR A 72 -5.60 18.46 0.72
CA TYR A 72 -6.31 17.26 1.17
C TYR A 72 -5.33 16.10 1.43
N TYR A 73 -4.41 15.87 0.49
CA TYR A 73 -3.43 14.81 0.63
C TYR A 73 -2.42 15.12 1.74
N GLU A 74 -1.99 16.37 1.90
CA GLU A 74 -1.12 16.78 3.01
C GLU A 74 -1.77 16.51 4.37
N LYS A 75 -3.01 16.98 4.57
CA LYS A 75 -3.77 16.75 5.81
C LYS A 75 -3.94 15.27 6.09
N LEU A 76 -4.34 14.50 5.08
CA LEU A 76 -4.61 13.08 5.23
C LEU A 76 -3.32 12.29 5.49
N PHE A 77 -2.24 12.57 4.75
CA PHE A 77 -0.93 11.93 4.92
C PHE A 77 -0.41 12.08 6.35
N ASN A 78 -0.50 13.28 6.93
CA ASN A 78 -0.09 13.54 8.32
C ASN A 78 -1.03 12.91 9.38
N SER A 79 -2.19 12.39 8.97
CA SER A 79 -3.19 11.79 9.86
C SER A 79 -3.18 10.26 9.86
N ILE A 80 -2.76 9.64 8.75
CA ILE A 80 -2.72 8.17 8.58
C ILE A 80 -1.31 7.62 8.74
N ASN A 81 -1.20 6.32 8.97
CA ASN A 81 0.03 5.62 9.34
C ASN A 81 0.68 4.84 8.20
N GLY A 82 0.15 4.95 6.99
CA GLY A 82 0.61 4.24 5.80
C GLY A 82 -0.42 4.30 4.68
N VAL A 83 -0.03 3.87 3.48
CA VAL A 83 -0.91 3.84 2.32
C VAL A 83 -0.79 2.55 1.52
N LEU A 84 -1.92 2.07 1.02
CA LEU A 84 -2.01 1.00 0.03
C LEU A 84 -2.54 1.55 -1.30
N PHE A 85 -1.79 1.29 -2.37
CA PHE A 85 -2.17 1.48 -3.76
C PHE A 85 -2.72 0.15 -4.30
N PRO A 86 -4.06 0.01 -4.44
CA PRO A 86 -4.67 -1.25 -4.84
C PRO A 86 -4.44 -1.55 -6.32
N GLY A 87 -4.68 -2.80 -6.70
CA GLY A 87 -4.78 -3.21 -8.10
C GLY A 87 -5.97 -2.57 -8.82
N GLY A 88 -5.97 -2.63 -10.15
CA GLY A 88 -6.87 -1.84 -10.97
C GLY A 88 -6.54 -1.88 -12.45
N ALA A 89 -7.19 -1.01 -13.22
CA ALA A 89 -7.03 -0.95 -14.68
C ALA A 89 -6.94 0.48 -15.26
N VAL A 90 -6.76 1.50 -14.41
CA VAL A 90 -6.58 2.89 -14.86
C VAL A 90 -5.15 3.15 -15.33
N ASP A 91 -4.95 4.20 -16.12
CA ASP A 91 -3.63 4.54 -16.68
C ASP A 91 -2.61 4.92 -15.59
N ILE A 92 -1.44 4.28 -15.56
CA ILE A 92 -0.43 4.45 -14.49
C ILE A 92 0.40 5.75 -14.57
N VAL A 93 0.17 6.60 -15.57
CA VAL A 93 0.90 7.86 -15.76
C VAL A 93 -0.03 9.07 -15.64
N THR A 94 -1.23 8.99 -16.21
CA THR A 94 -2.10 10.14 -16.48
C THR A 94 -3.40 10.15 -15.69
N SER A 95 -3.81 9.02 -15.10
CA SER A 95 -5.01 8.95 -14.26
C SER A 95 -4.89 9.80 -12.98
N GLU A 96 -6.03 10.13 -12.38
CA GLU A 96 -6.10 10.77 -11.08
C GLU A 96 -5.55 9.84 -9.97
N TYR A 97 -5.71 8.52 -10.12
CA TYR A 97 -5.02 7.52 -9.30
C TYR A 97 -3.49 7.68 -9.38
N ALA A 98 -2.93 7.76 -10.59
CA ALA A 98 -1.48 7.90 -10.77
C ALA A 98 -0.95 9.22 -10.22
N LYS A 99 -1.69 10.32 -10.40
CA LYS A 99 -1.33 11.64 -9.86
C LYS A 99 -1.32 11.63 -8.32
N ALA A 100 -2.39 11.14 -7.70
CA ALA A 100 -2.51 11.06 -6.25
C ALA A 100 -1.47 10.10 -5.64
N GLY A 101 -1.29 8.92 -6.23
CA GLY A 101 -0.29 7.94 -5.78
C GLY A 101 1.14 8.46 -5.91
N LYS A 102 1.45 9.20 -6.99
CA LYS A 102 2.75 9.88 -7.13
C LYS A 102 3.00 10.91 -6.04
N LEU A 103 2.00 11.73 -5.71
CA LEU A 103 2.12 12.72 -4.63
C LEU A 103 2.39 12.04 -3.28
N LEU A 104 1.60 11.02 -2.93
CA LEU A 104 1.74 10.27 -1.68
C LEU A 104 3.08 9.52 -1.60
N PHE A 105 3.55 8.94 -2.71
CA PHE A 105 4.88 8.32 -2.79
C PHE A 105 5.99 9.33 -2.50
N LEU A 106 5.93 10.52 -3.11
CA LEU A 106 6.92 11.58 -2.90
C LEU A 106 6.89 12.09 -1.46
N MET A 107 5.69 12.25 -0.88
CA MET A 107 5.53 12.60 0.54
C MET A 107 6.17 11.56 1.46
N ALA A 108 5.95 10.26 1.20
CA ALA A 108 6.56 9.17 1.98
C ALA A 108 8.09 9.17 1.90
N VAL A 109 8.66 9.39 0.71
CA VAL A 109 10.12 9.54 0.53
C VAL A 109 10.65 10.74 1.32
N GLN A 110 9.99 11.90 1.23
CA GLN A 110 10.39 13.11 1.95
C GLN A 110 10.24 13.00 3.47
N ALA A 111 9.19 12.32 3.95
CA ALA A 111 8.98 12.03 5.37
C ALA A 111 10.12 11.16 5.91
N HIS A 112 10.42 10.07 5.21
CA HIS A 112 11.51 9.17 5.58
C HIS A 112 12.87 9.89 5.62
N ASP A 113 13.16 10.77 4.66
CA ASP A 113 14.39 11.58 4.65
C ASP A 113 14.50 12.54 5.84
N LYS A 114 13.38 12.88 6.48
CA LYS A 114 13.30 13.68 7.71
C LYS A 114 13.22 12.83 8.98
N GLY A 115 13.34 11.51 8.87
CA GLY A 115 13.26 10.57 10.00
C GLY A 115 11.84 10.19 10.41
N ASP A 116 10.85 10.47 9.56
CA ASP A 116 9.45 10.12 9.77
C ASP A 116 9.05 8.87 8.96
N TYR A 117 8.56 7.85 9.66
CA TYR A 117 8.34 6.53 9.09
C TYR A 117 6.93 6.39 8.54
N PHE A 118 6.80 6.18 7.23
CA PHE A 118 5.50 6.04 6.57
C PHE A 118 5.54 4.95 5.48
N PRO A 119 4.96 3.76 5.70
CA PRO A 119 4.98 2.69 4.72
C PRO A 119 4.04 2.90 3.53
N VAL A 120 4.49 2.45 2.36
CA VAL A 120 3.72 2.42 1.11
C VAL A 120 3.65 0.98 0.59
N TRP A 121 2.46 0.52 0.23
CA TRP A 121 2.24 -0.81 -0.35
C TRP A 121 1.61 -0.70 -1.74
N GLY A 122 2.19 -1.31 -2.75
CA GLY A 122 1.60 -1.40 -4.09
C GLY A 122 1.18 -2.84 -4.45
N THR A 123 -0.09 -3.06 -4.75
CA THR A 123 -0.59 -4.35 -5.26
C THR A 123 -0.96 -4.23 -6.73
N CYS A 124 -0.44 -5.12 -7.59
CA CYS A 124 -0.73 -5.19 -9.02
C CYS A 124 -0.57 -3.84 -9.75
N LEU A 125 -1.65 -3.12 -10.05
CA LEU A 125 -1.60 -1.74 -10.56
C LEU A 125 -0.78 -0.81 -9.66
N GLY A 126 -0.89 -0.95 -8.34
CA GLY A 126 -0.06 -0.20 -7.39
C GLY A 126 1.42 -0.53 -7.51
N PHE A 127 1.77 -1.81 -7.72
CA PHE A 127 3.16 -2.23 -7.99
C PHE A 127 3.68 -1.59 -9.30
N GLN A 128 2.85 -1.62 -10.35
CA GLN A 128 3.15 -1.00 -11.63
C GLN A 128 3.38 0.52 -11.49
N LEU A 129 2.50 1.21 -10.76
CA LEU A 129 2.62 2.63 -10.46
C LEU A 129 3.95 2.95 -9.74
N LEU A 130 4.35 2.17 -8.75
CA LEU A 130 5.65 2.34 -8.07
C LEU A 130 6.82 2.30 -9.05
N THR A 131 6.80 1.37 -10.01
CA THR A 131 7.84 1.30 -11.04
C THR A 131 7.82 2.50 -11.96
N ALA A 132 6.63 2.95 -12.40
CA ALA A 132 6.47 4.07 -13.30
C ALA A 132 6.91 5.40 -12.67
N ILE A 133 6.55 5.64 -11.40
CA ILE A 133 6.98 6.83 -10.65
C ILE A 133 8.51 6.87 -10.56
N THR A 134 9.13 5.73 -10.23
CA THR A 134 10.58 5.63 -10.01
C THR A 134 11.37 5.75 -11.31
N ALA A 135 10.88 5.13 -12.39
CA ALA A 135 11.49 5.21 -13.70
C ALA A 135 11.24 6.56 -14.40
N GLY A 136 10.21 7.29 -13.99
CA GLY A 136 9.75 8.53 -14.62
C GLY A 136 8.94 8.33 -15.90
N GLN A 137 8.61 7.08 -16.26
CA GLN A 137 7.86 6.71 -17.46
C GLN A 137 7.26 5.30 -17.31
N ASP A 138 6.27 4.97 -18.14
CA ASP A 138 5.77 3.60 -18.26
C ASP A 138 6.79 2.72 -18.99
N LEU A 139 7.20 1.63 -18.34
CA LEU A 139 8.15 0.64 -18.83
C LEU A 139 7.55 -0.78 -18.86
N LEU A 140 6.24 -0.91 -18.65
CA LEU A 140 5.61 -2.22 -18.56
C LEU A 140 5.59 -2.93 -19.91
N THR A 141 5.62 -4.26 -19.84
CA THR A 141 5.46 -5.11 -21.02
C THR A 141 4.35 -6.14 -20.79
N LYS A 142 3.83 -6.73 -21.87
CA LYS A 142 2.73 -7.69 -21.79
C LYS A 142 3.17 -9.06 -21.24
N PHE A 143 2.30 -9.70 -20.46
CA PHE A 143 2.43 -11.05 -19.93
C PHE A 143 1.09 -11.79 -19.96
N ASP A 144 1.13 -13.11 -20.14
CA ASP A 144 -0.05 -13.98 -20.01
C ASP A 144 -0.19 -14.45 -18.55
N SER A 145 -0.79 -13.59 -17.74
CA SER A 145 -0.85 -13.75 -16.27
C SER A 145 -2.20 -13.35 -15.66
N ILE A 146 -3.29 -13.45 -16.44
CA ILE A 146 -4.65 -13.29 -15.92
C ILE A 146 -5.15 -14.64 -15.38
N ASN A 147 -5.80 -14.62 -14.21
CA ASN A 147 -6.54 -15.73 -13.62
C ASN A 147 -5.68 -17.00 -13.46
N VAL A 148 -4.60 -16.88 -12.69
CA VAL A 148 -3.63 -17.97 -12.46
C VAL A 148 -2.94 -17.83 -11.11
N ASN A 149 -2.72 -18.97 -10.45
CA ASN A 149 -1.96 -19.04 -9.21
C ASN A 149 -0.57 -19.63 -9.43
N TRP A 150 0.45 -19.03 -8.79
CA TRP A 150 1.83 -19.52 -8.84
C TRP A 150 2.51 -19.54 -7.46
N PRO A 151 3.56 -20.37 -7.26
CA PRO A 151 4.56 -20.12 -6.24
C PRO A 151 5.39 -18.89 -6.62
N LEU A 152 6.24 -18.40 -5.75
CA LEU A 152 7.21 -17.35 -6.00
C LEU A 152 8.61 -17.94 -6.20
N ASN A 153 9.29 -17.54 -7.27
CA ASN A 153 10.70 -17.84 -7.45
C ASN A 153 11.52 -16.77 -6.72
N PHE A 154 11.97 -17.07 -5.50
CA PHE A 154 12.77 -16.15 -4.71
C PHE A 154 14.13 -15.87 -5.34
N THR A 155 14.54 -14.61 -5.31
CA THR A 155 15.92 -14.22 -5.64
C THR A 155 16.85 -14.51 -4.47
N GLN A 156 18.17 -14.39 -4.69
CA GLN A 156 19.15 -14.51 -3.61
C GLN A 156 19.01 -13.41 -2.55
N ASP A 157 18.46 -12.25 -2.92
CA ASP A 157 18.28 -11.12 -2.00
C ASP A 157 17.05 -11.28 -1.10
N ALA A 158 16.09 -12.15 -1.46
CA ALA A 158 14.87 -12.41 -0.68
C ALA A 158 15.16 -12.79 0.78
N GLN A 159 16.19 -13.61 1.02
CA GLN A 159 16.53 -14.11 2.36
C GLN A 159 17.04 -13.01 3.30
N LYS A 160 17.54 -11.90 2.77
CA LYS A 160 18.05 -10.76 3.55
C LYS A 160 17.07 -9.59 3.57
N SER A 161 15.97 -9.71 2.82
CA SER A 161 14.98 -8.65 2.67
C SER A 161 14.18 -8.43 3.94
N HIS A 162 13.67 -7.23 4.10
CA HIS A 162 12.80 -6.89 5.22
C HIS A 162 11.45 -7.61 5.12
N LEU A 163 10.89 -7.72 3.91
CA LEU A 163 9.59 -8.35 3.66
C LEU A 163 9.63 -9.89 3.74
N LEU A 164 10.61 -10.54 3.12
CA LEU A 164 10.66 -12.01 2.96
C LEU A 164 11.76 -12.70 3.79
N GLY A 165 12.74 -11.96 4.33
CA GLY A 165 13.87 -12.56 5.05
C GLY A 165 13.48 -13.18 6.40
N GLY A 166 12.42 -12.66 7.03
CA GLY A 166 11.91 -13.11 8.33
C GLY A 166 10.73 -14.10 8.26
N LEU A 167 10.45 -14.69 7.09
CA LEU A 167 9.27 -15.54 6.91
C LEU A 167 9.25 -16.73 7.88
N PRO A 168 8.10 -17.02 8.52
CA PRO A 168 7.88 -18.31 9.17
C PRO A 168 8.11 -19.47 8.19
N ARG A 169 8.66 -20.57 8.69
CA ARG A 169 9.11 -21.71 7.86
C ARG A 169 8.01 -22.25 6.94
N ASP A 170 6.80 -22.34 7.45
CA ASP A 170 5.64 -22.82 6.70
C ASP A 170 5.25 -21.86 5.57
N ILE A 171 5.17 -20.55 5.84
CA ILE A 171 4.86 -19.53 4.84
C ILE A 171 5.96 -19.52 3.75
N HIS A 172 7.23 -19.61 4.12
CA HIS A 172 8.31 -19.78 3.15
C HIS A 172 8.10 -21.02 2.27
N GLN A 173 7.73 -22.16 2.87
CA GLN A 173 7.45 -23.38 2.13
C GLN A 173 6.29 -23.22 1.15
N TYR A 174 5.17 -22.65 1.61
CA TYR A 174 3.98 -22.43 0.78
C TYR A 174 4.29 -21.50 -0.39
N LEU A 175 4.93 -20.36 -0.12
CA LEU A 175 5.31 -19.40 -1.15
C LEU A 175 6.24 -20.01 -2.20
N THR A 176 7.18 -20.88 -1.82
CA THR A 176 8.18 -21.40 -2.77
C THR A 176 7.77 -22.67 -3.50
N LYS A 177 6.72 -23.36 -3.06
CA LYS A 177 6.35 -24.70 -3.57
C LYS A 177 4.92 -24.85 -4.05
N GLU A 178 4.03 -23.93 -3.68
CA GLU A 178 2.60 -24.10 -3.89
C GLU A 178 2.01 -22.91 -4.66
N ASN A 179 0.93 -23.16 -5.41
CA ASN A 179 0.24 -22.14 -6.20
C ASN A 179 -0.63 -21.27 -5.28
N VAL A 180 0.01 -20.40 -4.50
CA VAL A 180 -0.65 -19.61 -3.44
C VAL A 180 -0.74 -18.12 -3.75
N THR A 181 -0.19 -17.65 -4.88
CA THR A 181 -0.20 -16.24 -5.25
C THR A 181 -1.06 -15.97 -6.48
N GLU A 182 -2.14 -15.20 -6.30
CA GLU A 182 -3.12 -14.90 -7.34
C GLU A 182 -2.61 -13.83 -8.32
N ASN A 183 -2.53 -14.16 -9.61
CA ASN A 183 -2.10 -13.26 -10.65
C ASN A 183 -3.27 -12.88 -11.56
N PHE A 184 -3.50 -11.59 -11.70
CA PHE A 184 -4.62 -11.03 -12.48
C PHE A 184 -4.17 -9.80 -13.30
N HIS A 185 -3.06 -9.93 -14.04
CA HIS A 185 -2.44 -8.83 -14.76
C HIS A 185 -2.06 -9.19 -16.21
N MET A 186 -2.16 -8.20 -17.10
CA MET A 186 -1.68 -8.30 -18.49
C MET A 186 -0.34 -7.61 -18.70
N TYR A 187 0.07 -6.78 -17.74
CA TYR A 187 1.26 -5.94 -17.82
C TYR A 187 2.09 -6.11 -16.56
N GLY A 188 3.40 -6.06 -16.70
CA GLY A 188 4.32 -6.19 -15.59
C GLY A 188 5.72 -5.71 -15.96
N MET A 189 6.63 -5.83 -15.00
CA MET A 189 8.02 -5.43 -15.17
C MET A 189 8.90 -6.65 -15.45
N SER A 190 9.60 -6.67 -16.59
CA SER A 190 10.61 -7.71 -16.83
C SER A 190 11.91 -7.38 -16.08
N PRO A 191 12.69 -8.39 -15.66
CA PRO A 191 14.01 -8.15 -15.08
C PRO A 191 14.96 -7.38 -16.02
N GLU A 192 14.88 -7.63 -17.32
CA GLU A 192 15.69 -6.93 -18.33
C GLU A 192 15.38 -5.44 -18.37
N THR A 193 14.09 -5.08 -18.50
CA THR A 193 13.66 -3.67 -18.53
C THR A 193 13.95 -2.97 -17.20
N PHE A 194 13.74 -3.67 -16.07
CA PHE A 194 14.07 -3.15 -14.75
C PHE A 194 15.55 -2.79 -14.64
N ASN A 195 16.45 -3.69 -15.03
CA ASN A 195 17.89 -3.45 -14.96
C ASN A 195 18.39 -2.45 -16.02
N GLY A 196 17.69 -2.34 -17.14
CA GLY A 196 18.00 -1.36 -18.20
C GLY A 196 17.71 0.09 -17.83
N ASN A 197 16.88 0.34 -16.80
CA ASN A 197 16.65 1.68 -16.27
C ASN A 197 17.52 1.90 -15.01
N PRO A 198 18.39 2.92 -14.95
CA PRO A 198 19.31 3.09 -13.81
C PRO A 198 18.65 3.48 -12.48
N ALA A 199 17.43 4.02 -12.49
CA ALA A 199 16.74 4.44 -11.26
C ALA A 199 16.13 3.25 -10.52
N LEU A 200 15.55 2.28 -11.23
CA LEU A 200 14.86 1.12 -10.67
C LEU A 200 15.74 0.23 -9.77
N PRO A 201 16.88 -0.33 -10.23
CA PRO A 201 17.75 -1.18 -9.42
C PRO A 201 18.53 -0.38 -8.37
N LYS A 202 18.59 0.96 -8.49
CA LYS A 202 19.11 1.82 -7.44
C LYS A 202 18.11 1.97 -6.29
N PHE A 203 16.82 1.99 -6.61
CA PHE A 203 15.75 2.21 -5.63
C PHE A 203 15.23 0.91 -5.01
N TYR A 204 15.03 -0.14 -5.80
CA TYR A 204 14.40 -1.40 -5.37
C TYR A 204 15.36 -2.59 -5.38
N THR A 205 15.09 -3.53 -4.49
CA THR A 205 15.59 -4.91 -4.53
C THR A 205 14.47 -5.82 -5.02
N VAL A 206 14.76 -6.62 -6.04
CA VAL A 206 13.83 -7.64 -6.54
C VAL A 206 13.89 -8.85 -5.62
N LEU A 207 12.74 -9.23 -5.04
CA LEU A 207 12.64 -10.31 -4.06
C LEU A 207 12.14 -11.62 -4.68
N SER A 208 11.25 -11.53 -5.67
CA SER A 208 10.81 -12.71 -6.40
C SER A 208 10.49 -12.40 -7.86
N THR A 209 10.53 -13.44 -8.67
CA THR A 209 10.05 -13.44 -10.05
C THR A 209 9.06 -14.58 -10.27
N ASN A 210 8.36 -14.51 -11.39
CA ASN A 210 7.47 -15.55 -11.90
C ASN A 210 7.63 -15.70 -13.41
N LEU A 211 7.17 -16.84 -13.92
CA LEU A 211 7.05 -17.07 -15.36
C LEU A 211 5.57 -17.00 -15.71
N ASP A 212 5.25 -16.26 -16.77
CA ASP A 212 3.91 -16.29 -17.36
C ASP A 212 3.65 -17.64 -18.07
N ARG A 213 2.44 -17.85 -18.60
CA ARG A 213 2.08 -19.10 -19.29
C ARG A 213 2.96 -19.41 -20.53
N ASN A 214 3.65 -18.42 -21.07
CA ASN A 214 4.56 -18.55 -22.21
C ASN A 214 6.04 -18.65 -21.79
N GLY A 215 6.33 -18.75 -20.49
CA GLY A 215 7.68 -18.83 -19.97
C GLY A 215 8.41 -17.49 -19.86
N LYS A 216 7.71 -16.36 -20.04
CA LYS A 216 8.31 -15.03 -19.94
C LYS A 216 8.44 -14.61 -18.48
N VAL A 217 9.63 -14.19 -18.07
CA VAL A 217 9.92 -13.82 -16.67
C VAL A 217 9.46 -12.39 -16.36
N PHE A 218 8.74 -12.22 -15.25
CA PHE A 218 8.40 -10.92 -14.67
C PHE A 218 8.77 -10.85 -13.18
N ILE A 219 9.00 -9.62 -12.69
CA ILE A 219 9.20 -9.34 -11.27
C ILE A 219 7.85 -9.42 -10.56
N SER A 220 7.76 -10.25 -9.52
CA SER A 220 6.52 -10.49 -8.79
C SER A 220 6.48 -9.88 -7.39
N THR A 221 7.63 -9.65 -6.76
CA THR A 221 7.73 -8.98 -5.45
C THR A 221 9.00 -8.13 -5.40
N MET A 222 8.90 -6.92 -4.86
CA MET A 222 10.04 -6.04 -4.62
C MET A 222 9.87 -5.20 -3.34
N GLU A 223 10.97 -4.72 -2.80
CA GLU A 223 10.99 -3.71 -1.73
C GLU A 223 12.01 -2.62 -2.04
N ALA A 224 11.80 -1.40 -1.56
CA ALA A 224 12.76 -0.34 -1.69
C ALA A 224 13.95 -0.56 -0.74
N LYS A 225 15.16 -0.22 -1.19
CA LYS A 225 16.40 -0.46 -0.43
C LYS A 225 16.51 0.39 0.83
N LYS A 226 15.92 1.59 0.79
CA LYS A 226 16.03 2.61 1.84
C LYS A 226 14.69 2.91 2.51
N TYR A 227 13.62 2.96 1.72
CA TYR A 227 12.30 3.44 2.17
C TYR A 227 11.40 2.25 2.51
N PRO A 228 10.42 2.38 3.42
CA PRO A 228 9.44 1.32 3.71
C PRO A 228 8.38 1.21 2.60
N ILE A 229 8.83 0.92 1.38
CA ILE A 229 7.99 0.84 0.18
C ILE A 229 8.08 -0.58 -0.36
N PHE A 230 6.94 -1.23 -0.48
CA PHE A 230 6.82 -2.64 -0.84
C PHE A 230 5.86 -2.79 -2.00
N GLY A 231 6.06 -3.82 -2.83
CA GLY A 231 5.13 -4.11 -3.90
C GLY A 231 5.04 -5.59 -4.24
N THR A 232 3.81 -6.03 -4.52
CA THR A 232 3.48 -7.35 -5.06
C THR A 232 2.74 -7.17 -6.38
N GLN A 233 3.20 -7.83 -7.44
CA GLN A 233 2.46 -7.88 -8.71
C GLN A 233 1.19 -8.75 -8.60
N TRP A 234 1.21 -9.70 -7.68
CA TRP A 234 0.11 -10.61 -7.33
C TRP A 234 -0.79 -10.02 -6.22
N HIS A 235 -1.95 -10.63 -6.02
CA HIS A 235 -3.07 -10.13 -5.21
C HIS A 235 -3.24 -10.91 -3.90
N PRO A 236 -2.56 -10.55 -2.80
CA PRO A 236 -2.71 -11.24 -1.52
C PRO A 236 -4.13 -11.12 -0.94
N GLU A 237 -4.91 -10.10 -1.32
CA GLU A 237 -6.27 -9.89 -0.80
C GLU A 237 -7.31 -10.87 -1.36
N LYS A 238 -7.07 -11.43 -2.56
CA LYS A 238 -8.09 -12.21 -3.29
C LYS A 238 -8.36 -13.56 -2.65
N ASN A 239 -7.34 -14.25 -2.16
CA ASN A 239 -7.46 -15.58 -1.54
C ASN A 239 -8.43 -15.57 -0.34
N LEU A 240 -8.57 -14.44 0.34
CA LEU A 240 -9.42 -14.27 1.52
C LEU A 240 -10.83 -13.78 1.20
N PHE A 241 -11.02 -12.96 0.16
CA PHE A 241 -12.21 -12.11 0.05
C PHE A 241 -12.88 -12.06 -1.32
N ASN A 242 -12.34 -12.73 -2.34
CA ASN A 242 -12.93 -12.74 -3.68
C ASN A 242 -13.42 -14.13 -4.06
N TRP A 243 -14.72 -14.29 -4.33
CA TRP A 243 -15.35 -15.61 -4.41
C TRP A 243 -16.07 -15.85 -5.75
N ASN A 244 -15.65 -15.17 -6.82
CA ASN A 244 -16.23 -15.41 -8.14
C ASN A 244 -15.86 -16.83 -8.60
N PRO A 245 -16.83 -17.73 -8.82
CA PRO A 245 -16.55 -19.11 -9.23
C PRO A 245 -15.97 -19.24 -10.64
N GLU A 246 -15.99 -18.18 -11.45
CA GLU A 246 -15.36 -18.15 -12.77
C GLU A 246 -13.84 -17.89 -12.69
N TYR A 247 -13.34 -17.46 -11.53
CA TYR A 247 -11.93 -17.21 -11.32
C TYR A 247 -11.27 -18.40 -10.62
N ASP A 248 -10.10 -18.78 -11.13
CA ASP A 248 -9.22 -19.76 -10.51
C ASP A 248 -8.44 -19.06 -9.40
N ILE A 249 -9.09 -18.87 -8.24
CA ILE A 249 -8.47 -18.28 -7.04
C ILE A 249 -8.27 -19.39 -6.02
N ASN A 250 -7.04 -19.55 -5.55
CA ASN A 250 -6.76 -20.53 -4.50
C ASN A 250 -7.28 -20.05 -3.13
N HIS A 251 -8.23 -20.80 -2.56
CA HIS A 251 -8.82 -20.57 -1.23
C HIS A 251 -8.39 -21.57 -0.17
N ASP A 252 -7.35 -22.38 -0.44
CA ASP A 252 -6.85 -23.34 0.54
C ASP A 252 -6.26 -22.65 1.78
N ALA A 253 -6.05 -23.44 2.84
CA ALA A 253 -5.55 -22.92 4.11
C ALA A 253 -4.14 -22.32 4.02
N HIS A 254 -3.33 -22.75 3.05
CA HIS A 254 -1.96 -22.27 2.87
C HIS A 254 -1.95 -20.90 2.19
N ALA A 255 -2.73 -20.71 1.12
CA ALA A 255 -2.95 -19.44 0.46
C ALA A 255 -3.55 -18.41 1.43
N VAL A 256 -4.57 -18.80 2.20
CA VAL A 256 -5.16 -17.97 3.27
C VAL A 256 -4.10 -17.53 4.29
N ARG A 257 -3.24 -18.46 4.74
CA ARG A 257 -2.17 -18.16 5.71
C ARG A 257 -1.13 -17.20 5.12
N VAL A 258 -0.75 -17.39 3.86
CA VAL A 258 0.15 -16.47 3.14
C VAL A 258 -0.46 -15.07 3.10
N SER A 259 -1.72 -14.91 2.67
CA SER A 259 -2.41 -13.62 2.65
C SER A 259 -2.43 -12.93 4.01
N GLN A 260 -2.74 -13.68 5.08
CA GLN A 260 -2.76 -13.13 6.44
C GLN A 260 -1.38 -12.64 6.90
N TYR A 261 -0.29 -13.30 6.49
CA TYR A 261 1.06 -12.82 6.79
C TYR A 261 1.35 -11.47 6.14
N PHE A 262 1.05 -11.32 4.85
CA PHE A 262 1.33 -10.07 4.13
C PHE A 262 0.47 -8.91 4.67
N ALA A 263 -0.78 -9.18 5.09
CA ALA A 263 -1.62 -8.20 5.77
C ALA A 263 -0.99 -7.78 7.11
N SER A 264 -0.57 -8.76 7.91
CA SER A 264 0.07 -8.54 9.21
C SER A 264 1.38 -7.77 9.09
N PHE A 265 2.18 -8.08 8.08
CA PHE A 265 3.41 -7.35 7.75
C PHE A 265 3.10 -5.88 7.48
N LEU A 266 2.22 -5.58 6.53
CA LEU A 266 1.85 -4.19 6.20
C LEU A 266 1.36 -3.43 7.43
N VAL A 267 0.47 -4.02 8.23
CA VAL A 267 -0.02 -3.36 9.43
C VAL A 267 1.10 -3.17 10.46
N SER A 268 2.02 -4.12 10.61
CA SER A 268 3.18 -3.98 11.50
C SER A 268 4.12 -2.84 11.09
N GLU A 269 4.28 -2.58 9.79
CA GLU A 269 5.01 -1.43 9.30
C GLU A 269 4.28 -0.13 9.65
N ALA A 270 2.96 -0.11 9.51
CA ALA A 270 2.15 1.07 9.83
C ALA A 270 2.20 1.43 11.32
N ARG A 271 2.33 0.44 12.21
CA ARG A 271 2.50 0.68 13.67
C ARG A 271 3.77 1.47 14.01
N LYS A 272 4.74 1.58 13.10
CA LYS A 272 5.97 2.36 13.31
C LYS A 272 5.80 3.86 13.01
N SER A 273 4.70 4.24 12.36
CA SER A 273 4.35 5.65 12.14
C SER A 273 3.67 6.25 13.37
N ASN A 274 4.07 7.47 13.75
CA ASN A 274 3.47 8.22 14.86
C ASN A 274 2.36 9.19 14.44
N HIS A 275 1.94 9.14 13.17
CA HIS A 275 0.85 9.99 12.67
C HIS A 275 -0.47 9.71 13.37
N THR A 276 -1.26 10.76 13.56
CA THR A 276 -2.59 10.70 14.17
C THR A 276 -3.46 11.81 13.62
N PHE A 277 -4.77 11.57 13.52
CA PHE A 277 -5.72 12.66 13.25
C PHE A 277 -5.66 13.75 14.33
N PRO A 278 -5.94 15.02 13.99
CA PRO A 278 -5.95 16.12 14.95
C PRO A 278 -6.96 15.94 16.09
N SER A 279 -8.04 15.19 15.85
CA SER A 279 -9.03 14.83 16.86
C SER A 279 -9.72 13.50 16.54
N LEU A 280 -10.29 12.87 17.56
CA LEU A 280 -11.14 11.68 17.39
C LEU A 280 -12.37 11.95 16.51
N LYS A 281 -12.83 13.20 16.44
CA LYS A 281 -13.95 13.59 15.57
C LYS A 281 -13.51 13.57 14.11
N ASP A 282 -12.32 14.07 13.81
CA ASP A 282 -11.77 14.08 12.46
C ASP A 282 -11.50 12.65 11.98
N GLU A 283 -10.94 11.80 12.85
CA GLU A 283 -10.80 10.36 12.60
C GLU A 283 -12.16 9.72 12.30
N ALA A 284 -13.15 9.93 13.18
CA ALA A 284 -14.48 9.31 13.04
C ALA A 284 -15.20 9.72 11.75
N ASN A 285 -14.91 10.91 11.20
CA ASN A 285 -15.48 11.35 9.91
C ASN A 285 -14.75 10.77 8.70
N ALA A 286 -13.47 10.39 8.86
CA ALA A 286 -12.62 9.93 7.76
C ALA A 286 -12.72 8.43 7.50
N VAL A 287 -13.01 7.62 8.51
CA VAL A 287 -12.94 6.15 8.42
C VAL A 287 -13.94 5.55 7.43
N ILE A 288 -13.57 4.40 6.85
CA ILE A 288 -14.37 3.66 5.86
C ILE A 288 -15.75 3.24 6.40
N ALA A 289 -15.92 3.14 7.72
CA ALA A 289 -17.19 2.79 8.36
C ALA A 289 -18.34 3.76 8.06
N ASN A 290 -18.04 4.98 7.59
CA ASN A 290 -19.05 5.95 7.15
C ASN A 290 -19.62 5.66 5.75
N TYR A 291 -19.07 4.68 5.04
CA TYR A 291 -19.42 4.34 3.67
C TYR A 291 -20.06 2.95 3.62
N GLN A 292 -20.95 2.72 2.65
CA GLN A 292 -21.60 1.44 2.45
C GLN A 292 -21.14 0.84 1.11
N PRO A 293 -20.63 -0.41 1.10
CA PRO A 293 -20.26 -1.05 -0.15
C PRO A 293 -21.51 -1.52 -0.90
N VAL A 294 -21.41 -1.53 -2.23
CA VAL A 294 -22.42 -2.08 -3.13
C VAL A 294 -21.95 -3.45 -3.61
N TYR A 295 -22.87 -4.41 -3.68
CA TYR A 295 -22.59 -5.71 -4.30
C TYR A 295 -22.35 -5.54 -5.81
N SER A 296 -21.27 -6.12 -6.33
CA SER A 296 -20.99 -6.07 -7.77
C SER A 296 -21.41 -7.38 -8.44
N ASN A 297 -22.21 -7.26 -9.50
CA ASN A 297 -22.73 -8.41 -10.24
C ASN A 297 -21.79 -8.84 -11.38
N ASP A 298 -20.73 -8.08 -11.67
CA ASP A 298 -19.80 -8.35 -12.77
C ASP A 298 -18.74 -9.42 -12.44
N GLY A 299 -18.71 -9.89 -11.19
CA GLY A 299 -17.81 -10.92 -10.72
C GLY A 299 -16.36 -10.48 -10.53
N SER A 300 -16.00 -9.25 -10.89
CA SER A 300 -14.62 -8.75 -10.74
C SER A 300 -14.21 -8.61 -9.27
N PHE A 301 -15.17 -8.19 -8.44
CA PHE A 301 -15.10 -8.05 -7.00
C PHE A 301 -16.45 -8.39 -6.38
N ASN A 302 -16.49 -8.95 -5.16
CA ASN A 302 -17.78 -9.22 -4.49
C ASN A 302 -18.51 -7.94 -4.05
N GLN A 303 -17.76 -6.95 -3.56
CA GLN A 303 -18.28 -5.71 -2.98
C GLN A 303 -17.35 -4.55 -3.32
N ILE A 304 -17.92 -3.39 -3.60
CA ILE A 304 -17.20 -2.20 -4.03
C ILE A 304 -17.70 -0.97 -3.26
N TYR A 305 -16.79 -0.18 -2.71
CA TYR A 305 -17.11 1.16 -2.20
C TYR A 305 -16.99 2.17 -3.33
N TYR A 306 -18.00 3.00 -3.53
CA TYR A 306 -18.02 4.04 -4.56
C TYR A 306 -17.97 5.44 -3.94
N PHE A 307 -17.28 6.36 -4.60
CA PHE A 307 -17.13 7.75 -4.18
C PHE A 307 -17.26 8.67 -5.38
N ASN A 308 -18.01 9.75 -5.25
CA ASN A 308 -18.07 10.80 -6.28
C ASN A 308 -16.80 11.68 -6.25
N TYR A 309 -16.59 12.54 -7.23
CA TYR A 309 -15.65 13.65 -7.10
C TYR A 309 -16.22 14.75 -6.21
N THR A 310 -15.35 15.49 -5.53
CA THR A 310 -15.74 16.74 -4.89
C THR A 310 -16.12 17.75 -5.98
N ARG A 311 -17.39 18.15 -6.01
CA ARG A 311 -17.89 19.13 -6.98
C ARG A 311 -17.66 20.55 -6.45
N ILE A 312 -17.16 21.44 -7.31
CA ILE A 312 -16.92 22.85 -6.98
C ILE A 312 -18.22 23.47 -6.44
N GLY A 313 -18.16 24.01 -5.22
CA GLY A 313 -19.30 24.66 -4.54
C GLY A 313 -19.88 23.89 -3.35
N LEU A 314 -19.56 22.60 -3.21
CA LEU A 314 -19.80 21.85 -1.97
C LEU A 314 -18.48 21.77 -1.21
N LYS A 315 -18.44 22.28 0.03
CA LYS A 315 -17.30 22.06 0.92
C LYS A 315 -17.04 20.55 0.98
N SER A 316 -15.81 20.14 0.70
CA SER A 316 -15.31 18.81 1.04
C SER A 316 -15.73 18.51 2.48
N LEU A 317 -16.35 17.35 2.72
CA LEU A 317 -16.75 16.92 4.06
C LEU A 317 -15.55 16.46 4.91
N PHE A 318 -14.33 16.70 4.45
CA PHE A 318 -13.14 16.70 5.31
C PHE A 318 -12.90 18.10 5.88
N PRO A 319 -12.90 18.28 7.22
CA PRO A 319 -12.34 19.47 7.85
C PRO A 319 -10.83 19.63 7.58
#